data_AF-A0A9E2ME15-F1
#
_entry.id   AF-A0A9E2ME15-F1
#
_cell.length_a   1.000
_cell.length_b   1.000
_cell.length_c   1.000
_cell.angle_alpha   90.00
_cell.angle_beta   90.00
_cell.angle_gamma   90.00
#
_symmetry.space_group_name_H-M   'P 1'
#
loop_
_entity.id
_entity.type
_entity.pdbx_description
1 polymer ?
#
loop_
_entity_poly.entity_id
_entity_poly.type
_entity_poly.pdbx_seq_one_letter_code
_entity_poly.pdbx_strand_id
1 'polypeptide(L)' 'MADEIDKVFTLTPAVKQAIINTDREKFVPVAMRQHAYRLDALPIGAKQWISSPLTVAKMTEYLEPEGADRVLEI' A
#
# COMPACT_ATOMS: atom_id res chain seq x y z
N MET A 1 5.84 4.38 7.41
CA MET A 1 5.70 3.61 6.14
C MET A 1 5.73 4.53 4.93
N ALA A 2 4.83 5.52 4.80
CA ALA A 2 4.82 6.46 3.67
C ALA A 2 6.18 7.16 3.44
N ASP A 3 6.82 7.66 4.52
CA ASP A 3 8.14 8.28 4.38
C ASP A 3 9.25 7.30 3.97
N GLU A 4 9.11 6.00 4.26
CA GLU A 4 10.05 4.98 3.77
C GLU A 4 9.84 4.70 2.27
N ILE A 5 8.61 4.81 1.79
CA ILE A 5 8.30 4.72 0.36
C ILE A 5 8.91 5.92 -0.38
N ASP A 6 8.70 7.14 0.13
CA ASP A 6 9.20 8.38 -0.48
C ASP A 6 10.73 8.44 -0.62
N LYS A 7 11.47 7.76 0.27
CA LYS A 7 12.93 7.63 0.13
C LYS A 7 13.35 6.85 -1.12
N VAL A 8 12.47 5.99 -1.64
CA VAL A 8 12.73 5.10 -2.78
C VAL A 8 11.99 5.56 -4.04
N PHE A 9 10.79 6.13 -3.87
CA PHE A 9 9.92 6.55 -4.96
C PHE A 9 9.05 7.71 -4.48
N THR A 10 9.30 8.90 -5.04
CA THR A 10 8.57 10.13 -4.69
C THR A 10 7.11 10.02 -5.08
N LEU A 11 6.22 10.16 -4.11
CA LEU A 11 4.77 10.13 -4.32
C LEU A 11 4.20 11.54 -4.55
N THR A 12 3.11 11.64 -5.29
CA THR A 12 2.29 12.86 -5.28
C THR A 12 1.63 13.04 -3.90
N PRO A 13 1.32 14.28 -3.49
CA PRO A 13 0.68 14.55 -2.20
C PRO A 13 -0.60 13.74 -1.97
N ALA A 14 -1.41 13.53 -3.02
CA ALA A 14 -2.66 12.78 -2.95
C ALA A 14 -2.42 11.30 -2.62
N VAL A 15 -1.50 10.63 -3.33
CA VAL A 15 -1.17 9.22 -3.09
C VAL A 15 -0.49 9.05 -1.73
N LYS A 16 0.45 9.93 -1.38
CA LYS A 16 1.09 9.91 -0.05
C LYS A 16 0.05 10.00 1.07
N GLN A 17 -0.91 10.90 0.96
CA GLN A 17 -1.96 11.07 1.97
C GLN A 17 -2.88 9.84 2.06
N ALA A 18 -3.21 9.21 0.92
CA ALA A 18 -3.99 7.98 0.90
C ALA A 18 -3.27 6.83 1.63
N ILE A 19 -1.95 6.69 1.41
CA ILE A 19 -1.12 5.70 2.11
C ILE A 19 -1.07 5.98 3.62
N ILE A 20 -0.95 7.24 4.04
CA ILE A 20 -0.95 7.64 5.47
C ILE A 20 -2.29 7.32 6.14
N ASN A 21 -3.40 7.59 5.45
CA ASN A 21 -4.75 7.42 5.99
C ASN A 21 -5.22 5.95 6.02
N THR A 22 -4.51 5.06 5.34
CA THR A 22 -4.87 3.63 5.26
C THR A 22 -4.18 2.84 6.36
N ASP A 23 -4.96 2.40 7.36
CA ASP A 23 -4.47 1.53 8.45
C ASP A 23 -4.25 0.10 7.95
N ARG A 24 -3.05 -0.15 7.41
CA ARG A 24 -2.64 -1.43 6.84
C ARG A 24 -2.73 -2.59 7.84
N GLU A 25 -2.57 -2.34 9.14
CA GLU A 25 -2.60 -3.38 10.18
C GLU A 25 -3.95 -4.14 10.20
N LYS A 26 -5.05 -3.47 9.84
CA LYS A 26 -6.40 -4.06 9.74
C LYS A 26 -6.51 -5.14 8.66
N PHE A 27 -5.65 -5.11 7.65
CA PHE A 27 -5.66 -6.04 6.52
C PHE A 27 -4.63 -7.18 6.69
N VAL A 28 -3.89 -7.19 7.81
CA VAL A 28 -2.83 -8.15 8.09
C VAL A 28 -3.27 -9.13 9.19
N PRO A 29 -2.99 -10.44 9.07
CA PRO A 29 -3.28 -11.40 10.13
C PRO A 29 -2.64 -11.01 11.47
N VAL A 30 -3.30 -11.33 12.59
CA VAL A 30 -2.85 -10.96 13.95
C VAL A 30 -1.38 -11.31 14.20
N ALA A 31 -0.95 -12.50 13.77
CA ALA A 31 0.43 -12.98 13.94
C ALA A 31 1.49 -12.14 13.20
N MET A 32 1.07 -11.33 12.22
CA MET A 32 1.95 -10.54 11.35
C MET A 32 1.85 -9.02 11.60
N ARG A 33 1.01 -8.56 12.54
CA ARG A 33 0.78 -7.12 12.78
C ARG A 33 2.04 -6.33 13.13
N GLN A 34 2.98 -6.93 13.86
CA GLN A 34 4.29 -6.33 14.14
C GLN A 34 5.13 -6.02 12.88
N HIS A 35 4.76 -6.59 11.73
CA HIS A 35 5.39 -6.38 10.44
C HIS A 35 4.51 -5.58 9.47
N ALA A 36 3.31 -5.14 9.88
CA ALA A 36 2.31 -4.55 9.00
C ALA A 36 2.83 -3.35 8.21
N TYR A 37 3.74 -2.57 8.79
CA TYR A 37 4.28 -1.33 8.21
C TYR A 37 5.67 -1.48 7.58
N ARG A 38 6.20 -2.71 7.48
CA ARG A 38 7.38 -3.00 6.66
C ARG A 38 7.03 -2.92 5.18
N LEU A 39 8.02 -2.62 4.34
CA LEU A 39 7.82 -2.56 2.90
C LEU A 39 7.76 -3.94 2.23
N ASP A 40 7.78 -5.04 3.00
CA ASP A 40 7.64 -6.39 2.50
C ASP A 40 6.17 -6.76 2.23
N ALA A 41 5.96 -7.68 1.29
CA ALA A 41 4.67 -8.36 1.18
C ALA A 41 4.47 -9.31 2.37
N LEU A 42 3.23 -9.52 2.79
CA LEU A 42 2.90 -10.41 3.92
C LEU A 42 1.88 -11.48 3.51
N PRO A 43 1.97 -12.72 4.03
CA PRO A 43 0.97 -13.73 3.77
C PRO A 43 -0.34 -13.39 4.49
N ILE A 44 -1.48 -13.58 3.81
CA ILE A 44 -2.83 -13.34 4.37
C ILE A 44 -3.70 -14.59 4.44
N GLY A 45 -3.12 -15.76 4.18
CA GLY A 45 -3.83 -17.06 4.14
C GLY A 45 -4.30 -17.42 2.73
N ALA A 46 -4.91 -18.59 2.57
CA ALA A 46 -5.42 -19.10 1.29
C ALA A 46 -4.41 -19.02 0.10
N LYS A 47 -3.10 -19.17 0.40
CA LYS A 47 -1.99 -18.99 -0.57
C LYS A 47 -1.92 -17.59 -1.19
N GLN A 48 -2.50 -16.59 -0.54
CA GLN A 48 -2.51 -15.19 -0.96
C GLN A 48 -1.58 -14.34 -0.10
N TRP A 49 -1.19 -13.20 -0.68
CA TRP A 49 -0.33 -12.20 -0.07
C TRP A 49 -0.97 -10.82 -0.18
N ILE A 50 -0.83 -10.02 0.86
CA ILE A 50 -1.03 -8.58 0.73
C ILE A 50 0.25 -7.99 0.14
N SER A 51 0.11 -7.31 -0.99
CA SER A 51 1.23 -6.72 -1.74
C SER A 51 2.08 -5.80 -0.88
N SER A 52 3.37 -5.70 -1.22
CA SER A 52 4.29 -4.72 -0.64
C SER A 52 3.68 -3.31 -0.72
N PRO A 53 3.75 -2.50 0.35
CA PRO A 53 3.34 -1.10 0.30
C PRO A 53 4.01 -0.29 -0.82
N LEU A 54 5.28 -0.59 -1.13
CA LEU A 54 6.01 0.07 -2.22
C LEU A 54 5.44 -0.31 -3.59
N THR A 55 5.06 -1.57 -3.78
CA THR A 55 4.40 -2.03 -5.02
C THR A 55 3.05 -1.34 -5.19
N VAL A 56 2.22 -1.34 -4.15
CA VAL A 56 0.90 -0.67 -4.18
C VAL A 56 1.07 0.81 -4.49
N ALA A 57 1.96 1.51 -3.79
CA ALA A 57 2.19 2.93 -4.00
C ALA A 57 2.63 3.24 -5.44
N LYS A 58 3.56 2.46 -6.02
CA LYS A 58 3.96 2.63 -7.42
C LYS A 58 2.81 2.38 -8.40
N MET A 59 2.07 1.30 -8.22
CA MET A 59 0.93 0.97 -9.09
C MET A 59 -0.14 2.07 -9.05
N THR A 60 -0.46 2.58 -7.86
CA THR A 60 -1.41 3.67 -7.68
C THR A 60 -0.89 4.98 -8.28
N GLU A 61 0.39 5.31 -8.10
CA GLU A 61 0.98 6.53 -8.67
C GLU A 61 0.92 6.50 -10.20
N TYR A 62 1.28 5.37 -10.83
CA TYR A 62 1.23 5.21 -12.28
C TYR A 62 -0.17 5.18 -12.88
N LEU A 63 -1.22 5.01 -12.07
CA LEU A 63 -2.60 5.15 -12.53
C LEU A 63 -2.96 6.61 -12.78
N GLU A 64 -2.18 7.57 -12.25
CA GLU A 64 -2.45 9.01 -12.28
C GLU A 64 -3.91 9.30 -11.85
N PRO A 65 -4.29 8.99 -10.59
CA PRO A 65 -5.69 8.78 -10.17
C PRO A 65 -6.54 10.06 -10.03
N GLU A 66 -6.30 11.09 -10.84
CA GLU A 66 -7.07 12.33 -10.85
C GLU A 66 -8.49 12.08 -11.39
N GLY A 67 -9.51 12.28 -10.55
CA GLY A 67 -10.91 11.99 -10.92
C GLY A 67 -11.22 10.49 -11.09
N ALA A 68 -10.46 9.62 -10.42
CA ALA A 68 -10.61 8.16 -10.50
C ALA A 68 -11.84 7.63 -9.73
N ASP A 69 -13.04 8.17 -10.01
CA ASP A 69 -14.31 7.75 -9.39
C ASP A 69 -14.75 6.34 -9.82
N ARG A 70 -14.13 5.79 -10.87
CA ARG A 70 -14.43 4.46 -11.43
C ARG A 70 -13.13 3.72 -11.75
N VAL A 71 -12.76 2.77 -10.89
CA VAL A 71 -11.55 1.94 -11.03
C VAL A 71 -11.94 0.47 -10.94
N LEU A 72 -11.29 -0.37 -11.73
CA LEU A 72 -11.35 -1.84 -11.61
C LEU A 72 -9.98 -2.34 -11.12
N GLU A 73 -9.97 -2.98 -9.96
CA GLU A 73 -8.82 -3.73 -9.43
C GLU A 73 -9.10 -5.23 -9.59
N ILE A 74 -8.08 -6.00 -10.01
CA ILE A 74 -8.15 -7.46 -10.22
C ILE A 74 -7.02 -8.12 -9.44
#